data_AF-A0A934VYF5-F1
#
_entry.id   AF-A0A934VYF5-F1
#
_cell.length_a   1.000
_cell.length_b   1.000
_cell.length_c   1.000
_cell.angle_alpha   90.00
_cell.angle_beta   90.00
_cell.angle_gamma   90.00
#
_symmetry.space_group_name_H-M   'P 1'
#
loop_
_entity.id
_entity.type
_entity.pdbx_description
1 polymer ?
#
loop_
_entity_poly.entity_id
_entity_poly.type
_entity_poly.pdbx_seq_one_letter_code
_entity_poly.pdbx_strand_id
1 'polypeptide(L)'
;MKNQSPTTPKDAASEVQPAVPKLTEAQRADIKLMWETVQMQGGSKRKASSDRAQEAAHRVFSSISLTGLTRVQVISLLGDPEKASDSLYNFPFYPAPKGELVYRFDTGSYGWQFNISFDQRGRVIKVKSLGIE
;
A
#
# COMPACT_ATOMS: atom_id res chain seq x y z
N MET A 1 31.53 -42.01 -30.07
CA MET A 1 30.11 -42.18 -29.68
C MET A 1 29.65 -40.90 -29.02
N LYS A 2 28.44 -40.45 -29.35
CA LYS A 2 27.91 -39.10 -29.09
C LYS A 2 27.56 -38.87 -27.61
N ASN A 3 27.78 -37.63 -27.18
CA ASN A 3 27.40 -37.00 -25.91
C ASN A 3 25.99 -37.35 -25.43
N GLN A 4 25.79 -37.39 -24.10
CA GLN A 4 24.62 -36.82 -23.42
C GLN A 4 24.84 -36.73 -21.88
N SER A 5 24.84 -35.49 -21.40
CA SER A 5 24.28 -35.05 -20.12
C SER A 5 23.43 -33.81 -20.47
N PRO A 6 22.42 -33.35 -19.70
CA PRO A 6 22.06 -33.68 -18.32
C PRO A 6 20.55 -33.96 -18.09
N THR A 7 20.20 -34.56 -16.94
CA THR A 7 18.82 -34.63 -16.43
C THR A 7 18.38 -33.28 -15.85
N THR A 8 17.37 -32.67 -16.47
CA THR A 8 16.64 -31.50 -15.97
C THR A 8 15.64 -31.91 -14.89
N PRO A 9 15.54 -31.23 -13.73
CA PRO A 9 14.38 -31.35 -12.86
C PRO A 9 13.18 -30.62 -13.48
N LYS A 10 12.15 -31.39 -13.79
CA LYS A 10 10.88 -30.97 -14.42
C LYS A 10 9.82 -30.65 -13.35
N ASP A 11 10.12 -29.75 -12.43
CA ASP A 11 9.13 -29.29 -11.42
C ASP A 11 9.31 -27.80 -11.11
N ALA A 12 9.17 -26.96 -12.14
CA ALA A 12 8.81 -25.57 -11.93
C ALA A 12 7.30 -25.53 -11.65
N ALA A 13 6.93 -25.70 -10.38
CA ALA A 13 5.58 -25.39 -9.91
C ALA A 13 5.21 -24.01 -10.44
N SER A 14 4.22 -23.97 -11.33
CA SER A 14 3.62 -22.73 -11.81
C SER A 14 2.95 -22.07 -10.62
N GLU A 15 3.70 -21.21 -9.94
CA GLU A 15 3.21 -20.42 -8.82
C GLU A 15 2.18 -19.44 -9.39
N VAL A 16 0.89 -19.82 -9.29
CA VAL A 16 -0.24 -19.00 -9.70
C VAL A 16 -0.09 -17.65 -8.99
N GLN A 17 0.28 -16.62 -9.74
CA GLN A 17 0.34 -15.27 -9.20
C GLN A 17 -1.08 -14.87 -8.81
N PRO A 18 -1.32 -14.37 -7.59
CA PRO A 18 -2.63 -13.91 -7.21
C PRO A 18 -3.05 -12.79 -8.17
N ALA A 19 -4.23 -12.96 -8.75
CA ALA A 19 -4.81 -11.95 -9.62
C ALA A 19 -5.10 -10.68 -8.79
N VAL A 20 -4.85 -9.51 -9.38
CA VAL A 20 -5.26 -8.24 -8.78
C VAL A 20 -6.78 -8.29 -8.55
N PRO A 21 -7.27 -8.00 -7.33
CA PRO A 21 -8.69 -8.10 -7.03
C PRO A 21 -9.50 -7.13 -7.90
N LYS A 22 -10.65 -7.59 -8.40
CA LYS A 22 -11.63 -6.70 -9.04
C LYS A 22 -12.28 -5.85 -7.95
N LEU A 23 -12.10 -4.53 -8.05
CA LEU A 23 -12.69 -3.59 -7.10
C LEU A 23 -14.20 -3.41 -7.34
N THR A 24 -14.94 -3.20 -6.27
CA THR A 24 -16.29 -2.64 -6.32
C THR A 24 -16.26 -1.14 -6.60
N GLU A 25 -17.41 -0.54 -6.90
CA GLU A 25 -17.51 0.92 -7.06
C GLU A 25 -17.21 1.67 -5.76
N ALA A 26 -17.71 1.17 -4.62
CA ALA A 26 -17.44 1.73 -3.31
C ALA A 26 -15.93 1.72 -2.98
N GLN A 27 -15.23 0.60 -3.24
CA GLN A 27 -13.79 0.52 -3.03
C GLN A 27 -13.01 1.49 -3.93
N ARG A 28 -13.43 1.69 -5.18
CA ARG A 28 -12.82 2.70 -6.06
C ARG A 28 -13.04 4.12 -5.52
N ALA A 29 -14.24 4.41 -5.02
CA ALA A 29 -14.56 5.70 -4.43
C ALA A 29 -13.71 5.96 -3.17
N ASP A 30 -13.55 4.96 -2.30
CA ASP A 30 -12.71 5.07 -1.10
C ASP A 30 -11.22 5.21 -1.44
N ILE A 31 -10.70 4.48 -2.43
CA ILE A 31 -9.31 4.66 -2.92
C ILE A 31 -9.11 6.09 -3.43
N LYS A 32 -10.09 6.67 -4.12
CA LYS A 32 -9.99 8.07 -4.55
C LYS A 32 -10.04 9.02 -3.35
N LEU A 33 -10.94 8.78 -2.40
CA LEU A 33 -11.17 9.64 -1.25
C LEU A 33 -10.02 9.61 -0.25
N MET A 34 -9.34 8.48 -0.05
CA MET A 34 -8.22 8.39 0.89
C MET A 34 -7.03 9.31 0.55
N TRP A 35 -6.96 9.78 -0.71
CA TRP A 35 -5.95 10.74 -1.15
C TRP A 35 -6.38 12.20 -1.02
N GLU A 36 -7.58 12.46 -0.51
CA GLU A 36 -8.05 13.82 -0.24
C GLU A 36 -7.15 14.51 0.79
N THR A 37 -6.81 15.77 0.50
CA THR A 37 -6.03 16.61 1.40
C THR A 37 -6.73 17.94 1.60
N VAL A 38 -6.59 18.50 2.80
CA VAL A 38 -7.17 19.79 3.21
C VAL A 38 -6.06 20.73 3.66
N GLN A 39 -6.28 22.02 3.49
CA GLN A 39 -5.33 23.03 3.94
C GLN A 39 -5.31 23.10 5.47
N MET A 40 -4.12 23.09 6.05
CA MET A 40 -3.95 23.17 7.51
C MET A 40 -4.37 24.55 8.04
N GLN A 41 -4.97 24.58 9.23
CA GLN A 41 -5.29 25.84 9.92
C GLN A 41 -4.03 26.69 10.18
N GLY A 42 -4.20 28.02 10.25
CA GLY A 42 -3.10 28.96 10.51
C GLY A 42 -2.45 29.58 9.27
N GLY A 43 -3.12 29.58 8.12
CA GLY A 43 -2.69 30.33 6.93
C GLY A 43 -1.50 29.72 6.16
N SER A 44 -1.03 28.55 6.57
CA SER A 44 0.01 27.83 5.85
C SER A 44 -0.55 27.28 4.53
N LYS A 45 0.23 27.30 3.43
CA LYS A 45 -0.13 26.60 2.17
C LYS A 45 0.03 25.08 2.26
N ARG A 46 0.27 24.58 3.47
CA ARG A 46 0.55 23.19 3.77
C ARG A 46 -0.75 22.41 3.77
N LYS A 47 -0.75 21.24 3.16
CA LYS A 47 -1.90 20.33 3.16
C LYS A 47 -1.60 19.11 4.01
N ALA A 48 -2.64 18.60 4.64
CA ALA A 48 -2.64 17.36 5.41
C ALA A 48 -3.82 16.50 4.97
N SER A 49 -3.86 15.23 5.36
CA SER A 49 -5.02 14.37 5.10
C SER A 49 -6.26 14.92 5.81
N SER A 50 -7.43 14.78 5.18
CA SER A 50 -8.70 15.06 5.85
C SER A 50 -9.12 13.88 6.75
N ASP A 51 -10.07 14.11 7.66
CA ASP A 51 -10.66 13.04 8.47
C ASP A 51 -11.37 12.00 7.59
N ARG A 52 -12.06 12.49 6.54
CA ARG A 52 -12.71 11.62 5.55
C ARG A 52 -11.71 10.75 4.80
N ALA A 53 -10.52 11.28 4.52
CA ALA A 53 -9.44 10.52 3.89
C ALA A 53 -8.93 9.40 4.81
N GLN A 54 -8.77 9.67 6.10
CA GLN A 54 -8.38 8.65 7.08
C GLN A 54 -9.43 7.54 7.19
N GLU A 55 -10.71 7.88 7.29
CA GLU A 55 -11.79 6.89 7.34
C GLU A 55 -11.86 6.06 6.05
N ALA A 56 -11.68 6.70 4.90
CA ALA A 56 -11.62 6.00 3.61
C ALA A 56 -10.43 5.03 3.57
N ALA A 57 -9.24 5.45 4.04
CA ALA A 57 -8.07 4.58 4.13
C ALA A 57 -8.37 3.34 4.99
N HIS A 58 -9.00 3.51 6.14
CA HIS A 58 -9.43 2.37 6.98
C HIS A 58 -10.33 1.40 6.23
N ARG A 59 -11.34 1.90 5.51
CA ARG A 59 -12.23 1.05 4.70
C ARG A 59 -11.48 0.33 3.58
N VAL A 60 -10.52 1.00 2.92
CA VAL A 60 -9.67 0.39 1.89
C VAL A 60 -8.83 -0.75 2.47
N PHE A 61 -8.06 -0.48 3.52
CA PHE A 61 -7.12 -1.46 4.11
C PHE A 61 -7.81 -2.59 4.88
N SER A 62 -9.08 -2.42 5.29
CA SER A 62 -9.88 -3.49 5.90
C SER A 62 -10.68 -4.33 4.90
N SER A 63 -11.05 -3.78 3.74
CA SER A 63 -11.92 -4.47 2.77
C SER A 63 -11.21 -5.08 1.57
N ILE A 64 -10.00 -4.64 1.23
CA ILE A 64 -9.24 -5.14 0.08
C ILE A 64 -8.18 -6.11 0.57
N SER A 65 -8.24 -7.36 0.10
CA SER A 65 -7.18 -8.33 0.36
C SER A 65 -5.94 -8.00 -0.46
N LEU A 66 -4.88 -7.53 0.21
CA LEU A 66 -3.58 -7.24 -0.41
C LEU A 66 -2.61 -8.42 -0.34
N THR A 67 -2.88 -9.42 0.49
CA THR A 67 -1.99 -10.57 0.70
C THR A 67 -1.67 -11.29 -0.59
N GLY A 68 -0.40 -11.57 -0.81
CA GLY A 68 0.13 -12.22 -2.00
C GLY A 68 0.40 -11.27 -3.18
N LEU A 69 -0.15 -10.05 -3.18
CA LEU A 69 0.14 -9.08 -4.24
C LEU A 69 1.61 -8.64 -4.20
N THR A 70 2.16 -8.30 -5.35
CA THR A 70 3.49 -7.68 -5.46
C THR A 70 3.42 -6.19 -5.16
N ARG A 71 4.58 -5.58 -4.86
CA ARG A 71 4.67 -4.12 -4.66
C ARG A 71 4.08 -3.32 -5.82
N VAL A 72 4.36 -3.75 -7.06
CA VAL A 72 3.83 -3.10 -8.27
C VAL A 72 2.31 -3.22 -8.34
N GLN A 73 1.76 -4.40 -8.04
CA GLN A 73 0.30 -4.58 -8.01
C GLN A 73 -0.38 -3.73 -6.94
N VAL A 74 0.22 -3.63 -5.75
CA VAL A 74 -0.29 -2.77 -4.67
C VAL A 74 -0.28 -1.30 -5.10
N ILE A 75 0.82 -0.82 -5.66
CA ILE A 75 0.94 0.57 -6.14
C ILE A 75 -0.06 0.83 -7.28
N SER A 76 -0.21 -0.09 -8.23
CA SER A 76 -1.20 0.04 -9.30
C SER A 76 -2.64 0.04 -8.79
N LEU A 77 -2.91 -0.65 -7.68
CA LEU A 77 -4.25 -0.74 -7.10
C LEU A 77 -4.60 0.48 -6.24
N LEU A 78 -3.67 0.89 -5.38
CA LEU A 78 -3.94 1.90 -4.34
C LEU A 78 -3.38 3.28 -4.68
N GLY A 79 -2.40 3.36 -5.58
CA GLY A 79 -1.58 4.54 -5.80
C GLY A 79 -0.22 4.46 -5.10
N ASP A 80 0.76 5.19 -5.64
CA ASP A 80 2.09 5.35 -5.04
C ASP A 80 2.02 6.37 -3.88
N PRO A 81 2.27 5.99 -2.62
CA PRO A 81 2.10 6.89 -1.48
C PRO A 81 3.00 8.13 -1.54
N GLU A 82 4.14 8.08 -2.22
CA GLU A 82 5.02 9.23 -2.38
C GLU A 82 4.48 10.26 -3.39
N LYS A 83 3.62 9.82 -4.32
CA LYS A 83 3.14 10.64 -5.46
C LYS A 83 1.64 10.92 -5.43
N ALA A 84 0.86 10.07 -4.78
CA ALA A 84 -0.60 10.11 -4.83
C ALA A 84 -1.21 11.10 -3.83
N SER A 85 -0.41 11.66 -2.91
CA SER A 85 -0.85 12.62 -1.91
C SER A 85 -0.08 13.93 -2.00
N ASP A 86 -0.79 15.05 -1.92
CA ASP A 86 -0.22 16.38 -1.69
C ASP A 86 0.06 16.65 -0.19
N SER A 87 -0.18 15.67 0.68
CA SER A 87 0.02 15.81 2.12
C SER A 87 1.50 16.00 2.43
N LEU A 88 1.80 16.94 3.33
CA LEU A 88 3.15 17.09 3.86
C LEU A 88 3.62 15.90 4.69
N TYR A 89 2.71 15.01 5.07
CA TYR A 89 3.01 13.84 5.89
C TYR A 89 3.03 12.55 5.06
N ASN A 90 3.31 12.63 3.76
CA ASN A 90 3.39 11.48 2.84
C ASN A 90 4.66 10.61 3.04
N PHE A 91 5.36 10.77 4.16
CA PHE A 91 6.51 9.98 4.55
C PHE A 91 6.26 9.27 5.90
N PRO A 92 6.94 8.14 6.16
CA PRO A 92 6.76 7.36 7.38
C PRO A 92 6.97 8.18 8.66
N PHE A 93 6.12 8.02 9.68
CA PHE A 93 6.27 8.69 10.98
C PHE A 93 7.48 8.15 11.78
N TYR A 94 7.73 6.85 11.67
CA TYR A 94 8.98 6.19 12.09
C TYR A 94 9.70 5.64 10.86
N PRO A 95 11.03 5.46 10.89
CA PRO A 95 11.75 4.82 9.79
C PRO A 95 11.03 3.55 9.33
N ALA A 96 10.65 3.50 8.05
CA ALA A 96 9.99 2.32 7.51
C ALA A 96 10.95 1.12 7.67
N PRO A 97 10.50 0.02 8.31
CA PRO A 97 11.27 -1.20 8.33
C PRO A 97 11.70 -1.59 6.91
N LYS A 98 12.92 -2.13 6.79
CA LYS A 98 13.50 -2.46 5.48
C LYS A 98 12.56 -3.42 4.73
N GLY A 99 12.17 -3.03 3.52
CA GLY A 99 11.32 -3.84 2.66
C GLY A 99 9.82 -3.58 2.81
N GLU A 100 9.39 -2.54 3.54
CA GLU A 100 7.96 -2.19 3.63
C GLU A 100 7.53 -1.12 2.60
N LEU A 101 6.22 -1.04 2.34
CA LEU A 101 5.56 0.09 1.67
C LEU A 101 4.62 0.72 2.69
N VAL A 102 4.76 2.02 2.93
CA VAL A 102 4.05 2.73 3.99
C VAL A 102 3.07 3.71 3.39
N TYR A 103 1.82 3.64 3.82
CA TYR A 103 0.77 4.61 3.51
C TYR A 103 0.43 5.38 4.78
N ARG A 104 0.60 6.71 4.76
CA ARG A 104 0.30 7.57 5.92
C ARG A 104 -0.78 8.58 5.57
N PHE A 105 -1.77 8.68 6.46
CA PHE A 105 -2.88 9.60 6.38
C PHE A 105 -2.94 10.35 7.71
N ASP A 106 -2.41 11.57 7.73
CA ASP A 106 -2.16 12.34 8.94
C ASP A 106 -2.66 13.77 8.76
N THR A 107 -3.37 14.28 9.77
CA THR A 107 -3.97 15.64 9.81
C THR A 107 -2.99 16.70 10.29
N GLY A 108 -1.83 16.30 10.81
CA GLY A 108 -0.88 17.12 11.56
C GLY A 108 -1.11 17.13 13.07
N SER A 109 -2.17 16.50 13.55
CA SER A 109 -2.44 16.32 14.99
C SER A 109 -2.68 14.87 15.37
N TYR A 110 -3.27 14.08 14.48
CA TYR A 110 -3.51 12.65 14.65
C TYR A 110 -3.65 12.00 13.27
N GLY A 111 -3.58 10.68 13.20
CA GLY A 111 -3.55 9.99 11.92
C GLY A 111 -3.49 8.48 12.00
N TRP A 112 -3.31 7.89 10.83
CA TRP A 112 -3.07 6.47 10.66
C TRP A 112 -1.93 6.20 9.70
N GLN A 113 -1.17 5.15 10.01
CA GLN A 113 -0.16 4.59 9.14
C GLN A 113 -0.44 3.11 8.88
N PHE A 114 -0.38 2.71 7.61
CA PHE A 114 -0.53 1.33 7.17
C PHE A 114 0.79 0.85 6.57
N ASN A 115 1.41 -0.11 7.24
CA ASN A 115 2.66 -0.72 6.82
C ASN A 115 2.37 -2.03 6.09
N ILE A 116 2.79 -2.12 4.84
CA ILE A 116 2.68 -3.32 4.02
C ILE A 116 4.04 -4.01 4.00
N SER A 117 4.13 -5.18 4.63
CA SER A 117 5.34 -6.00 4.67
C SER A 117 5.37 -6.99 3.52
N PHE A 118 6.52 -7.15 2.88
CA PHE A 118 6.74 -8.08 1.77
C PHE A 118 7.68 -9.21 2.19
N ASP A 119 7.47 -10.41 1.64
CA ASP A 119 8.42 -11.52 1.77
C ASP A 119 9.66 -11.35 0.87
N GLN A 120 10.57 -12.33 0.91
CA GLN A 120 11.77 -12.36 0.08
C GLN A 120 11.47 -12.47 -1.43
N ARG A 121 10.24 -12.86 -1.81
CA ARG A 121 9.76 -12.92 -3.20
C ARG A 121 9.05 -11.63 -3.61
N GLY A 122 8.97 -10.63 -2.73
CA GLY A 122 8.33 -9.35 -2.99
C GLY A 122 6.81 -9.40 -2.95
N ARG A 123 6.21 -10.36 -2.24
CA ARG A 123 4.76 -10.51 -2.08
C ARG A 123 4.29 -10.05 -0.70
N VAL A 124 3.14 -9.39 -0.62
CA VAL A 124 2.57 -8.94 0.65
C VAL A 124 2.27 -10.13 1.55
N ILE A 125 2.80 -10.09 2.77
CA ILE A 125 2.51 -11.07 3.82
C ILE A 125 1.67 -10.49 4.94
N LYS A 126 1.67 -9.16 5.10
CA LYS A 126 1.02 -8.50 6.22
C LYS A 126 0.74 -7.03 5.91
N VAL A 127 -0.39 -6.56 6.41
CA VAL A 127 -0.70 -5.14 6.57
C VAL A 127 -0.82 -4.87 8.07
N LYS A 128 -0.06 -3.91 8.59
CA LYS A 128 -0.12 -3.47 9.99
C LYS A 128 -0.65 -2.04 10.04
N SER A 129 -1.73 -1.82 10.78
CA SER A 129 -2.26 -0.49 11.07
C SER A 129 -1.63 0.06 12.36
N LEU A 130 -1.27 1.33 12.36
CA LEU A 130 -0.68 2.06 13.47
C LEU A 130 -1.43 3.39 13.64
N GLY A 131 -1.92 3.65 14.85
CA GLY A 131 -2.48 4.96 15.20
C GLY A 131 -1.35 5.98 15.41
N ILE A 132 -1.62 7.22 15.05
CA ILE A 132 -0.79 8.39 15.33
C ILE A 132 -1.59 9.26 16.30
N GLU A 133 -1.04 9.48 17.49
CA GLU A 133 -1.62 10.25 18.60
C GLU A 133 -0.83 11.54 18.87
#